data_AF-A0AAX3JM59-F1
#
_entry.id   AF-A0AAX3JM59-F1
#
_cell.length_a   1.000
_cell.length_b   1.000
_cell.length_c   1.000
_cell.angle_alpha   90.00
_cell.angle_beta   90.00
_cell.angle_gamma   90.00
#
_symmetry.space_group_name_H-M   'P 1'
#
loop_
_entity.id
_entity.type
_entity.pdbx_description
1 polymer ?
#
loop_
_entity_poly.entity_id
_entity_poly.type
_entity_poly.pdbx_seq_one_letter_code
_entity_poly.pdbx_strand_id
1 'polypeptide(L)'
;MKIPKNYIPGTNPYKSLPKKPIIESNKKISKKQEKINSEIMSSQERILKLYMKRLQKKEQMMLQNFIMEGHKVGSKIFNNLPKNLKEIITIMNIESLKVLMKNTKNPIKKLYIKFSNWTLNKLLKSLDNSNINQNKKMSKKNIKEQKTKNK
;
A
#
# COMPACT_ATOMS: atom_id res chain seq x y z
N MET A 1 30.10 -20.60 -39.01
CA MET A 1 29.25 -19.66 -38.23
C MET A 1 27.89 -19.58 -38.91
N LYS A 2 26.78 -19.84 -38.20
CA LYS A 2 25.42 -19.83 -38.78
C LYS A 2 24.86 -18.40 -38.80
N ILE A 3 24.55 -17.90 -39.99
CA ILE A 3 23.92 -16.58 -40.18
C ILE A 3 22.42 -16.71 -39.84
N PRO A 4 21.82 -15.80 -39.06
CA PRO A 4 20.39 -15.83 -38.76
C PRO A 4 19.57 -15.67 -40.04
N LYS A 5 18.45 -16.41 -40.15
CA LYS A 5 17.61 -16.54 -41.36
C LYS A 5 16.97 -15.23 -41.88
N ASN A 6 17.12 -14.13 -41.16
CA ASN A 6 16.50 -12.83 -41.46
C ASN A 6 17.54 -11.76 -41.82
N TYR A 7 18.63 -12.14 -42.50
CA TYR A 7 19.68 -11.23 -42.92
C TYR A 7 19.31 -10.47 -44.21
N ILE A 8 19.34 -9.13 -44.17
CA ILE A 8 19.19 -8.26 -45.35
C ILE A 8 20.60 -7.90 -45.87
N PRO A 9 20.95 -8.29 -47.11
CA PRO A 9 22.26 -8.03 -47.70
C PRO A 9 22.58 -6.53 -47.72
N GLY A 10 23.81 -6.15 -47.34
CA GLY A 10 24.25 -4.75 -47.28
C GLY A 10 24.03 -4.04 -45.93
N THR A 11 23.46 -4.73 -44.95
CA THR A 11 23.36 -4.24 -43.56
C THR A 11 24.27 -5.05 -42.63
N ASN A 12 24.81 -4.45 -41.57
CA ASN A 12 25.61 -5.17 -40.57
C ASN A 12 24.65 -6.04 -39.71
N PRO A 13 24.81 -7.37 -39.66
CA PRO A 13 23.88 -8.28 -38.97
C PRO A 13 23.79 -8.04 -37.45
N TYR A 14 24.70 -7.28 -36.87
CA TYR A 14 24.73 -6.96 -35.43
C TYR A 14 24.14 -5.57 -35.10
N LYS A 15 23.72 -4.79 -36.11
CA LYS A 15 23.18 -3.44 -35.91
C LYS A 15 21.71 -3.43 -35.44
N SER A 16 21.02 -4.56 -35.59
CA SER A 16 19.62 -4.78 -35.17
C SER A 16 19.47 -5.50 -33.83
N LEU A 17 20.56 -5.75 -33.11
CA LEU A 17 20.46 -6.15 -31.72
C LEU A 17 19.76 -5.01 -30.95
N PRO A 18 18.69 -5.29 -30.18
CA PRO A 18 18.08 -4.26 -29.37
C PRO A 18 19.17 -3.66 -28.49
N LYS A 19 19.40 -2.34 -28.60
CA LYS A 19 20.17 -1.62 -27.60
C LYS A 19 19.57 -2.05 -26.27
N LYS A 20 20.39 -2.66 -25.40
CA LYS A 20 20.02 -3.05 -24.04
C LYS A 20 19.10 -1.97 -23.49
N PRO A 21 17.97 -2.32 -22.83
CA PRO A 21 17.08 -1.30 -22.28
C PRO A 21 17.94 -0.30 -21.54
N ILE A 22 17.86 0.95 -21.96
CA ILE A 22 18.51 2.06 -21.30
C ILE A 22 17.94 1.97 -19.89
N ILE A 23 18.76 1.55 -18.93
CA ILE A 23 18.44 1.60 -17.51
C ILE A 23 18.49 3.10 -17.16
N GLU A 24 17.48 3.81 -17.62
CA GLU A 24 17.09 5.13 -17.18
C GLU A 24 16.55 4.96 -15.76
N SER A 25 17.44 5.09 -14.77
CA SER A 25 17.22 5.85 -13.53
C SER A 25 18.06 5.37 -12.34
N ASN A 26 19.39 5.30 -12.47
CA ASN A 26 20.25 5.41 -11.28
C ASN A 26 20.32 6.88 -10.82
N LYS A 27 19.16 7.48 -10.51
CA LYS A 27 19.10 8.80 -9.89
C LYS A 27 19.54 8.61 -8.44
N LYS A 28 20.84 8.79 -8.16
CA LYS A 28 21.42 8.71 -6.81
C LYS A 28 20.53 9.49 -5.85
N ILE A 29 19.93 8.77 -4.90
CA ILE A 29 19.09 9.35 -3.87
C ILE A 29 20.02 10.20 -3.00
N SER A 30 19.57 11.40 -2.61
CA SER A 30 20.37 12.25 -1.72
C SER A 30 20.55 11.57 -0.36
N LYS A 31 21.71 11.72 0.28
CA LYS A 31 21.96 11.26 1.67
C LYS A 31 20.84 11.69 2.65
N LYS A 32 20.27 12.88 2.43
CA LYS A 32 19.13 13.35 3.22
C LYS A 32 17.88 12.50 2.99
N GLN A 33 17.59 12.15 1.75
CA GLN A 33 16.44 11.33 1.39
C GLN A 33 16.62 9.88 1.86
N GLU A 34 17.84 9.34 1.83
CA GLU A 34 18.16 8.03 2.41
C GLU A 34 17.86 7.99 3.91
N LYS A 35 18.25 9.03 4.66
CA LYS A 35 17.93 9.15 6.10
C LYS A 35 16.43 9.22 6.37
N ILE A 36 15.68 9.93 5.52
CA ILE A 36 14.21 9.99 5.64
C ILE A 36 13.60 8.62 5.35
N ASN A 37 14.08 7.94 4.31
CA ASN A 37 13.60 6.61 3.95
C ASN A 37 13.88 5.59 5.07
N SER A 38 15.06 5.63 5.70
CA SER A 38 15.38 4.73 6.80
C SER A 38 14.53 5.01 8.05
N GLU A 39 14.23 6.28 8.35
CA GLU A 39 13.31 6.65 9.43
C GLU A 39 11.88 6.13 9.16
N ILE A 40 11.41 6.25 7.91
CA ILE A 40 10.10 5.69 7.50
C ILE A 40 10.10 4.17 7.68
N MET A 41 11.13 3.47 7.19
CA MET A 41 11.21 2.01 7.28
C MET A 41 11.26 1.53 8.74
N SER A 42 12.08 2.17 9.58
CA SER A 42 12.15 1.88 11.03
C SER A 42 10.78 2.03 11.71
N SER A 43 10.07 3.12 11.41
CA SER A 43 8.78 3.40 12.00
C SER A 43 7.70 2.41 11.55
N GLN A 44 7.66 2.11 10.25
CA GLN A 44 6.78 1.09 9.67
C GLN A 44 7.08 -0.30 10.25
N GLU A 45 8.34 -0.68 10.40
CA GLU A 45 8.76 -1.99 10.93
C GLU A 45 8.31 -2.15 12.39
N ARG A 46 8.41 -1.10 13.21
CA ARG A 46 7.91 -1.12 14.60
C ARG A 46 6.42 -1.41 14.65
N ILE A 47 5.63 -0.74 13.82
CA ILE A 47 4.18 -0.96 13.72
C ILE A 47 3.92 -2.40 13.25
N LEU A 48 4.60 -2.83 12.18
CA LEU A 48 4.45 -4.14 11.59
C LEU A 48 4.71 -5.25 12.62
N LYS A 49 5.81 -5.18 13.37
CA LYS A 49 6.15 -6.14 14.44
C LYS A 49 5.06 -6.22 15.52
N LEU A 50 4.45 -5.09 15.87
CA LEU A 50 3.41 -5.02 16.89
C LEU A 50 2.13 -5.74 16.44
N TYR A 51 1.72 -5.50 15.19
CA TYR A 51 0.49 -6.08 14.64
C TYR A 51 0.67 -7.52 14.15
N MET A 52 1.84 -7.88 13.59
CA MET A 52 2.13 -9.24 13.13
C MET A 52 1.94 -10.28 14.23
N LYS A 53 2.27 -9.95 15.48
CA LYS A 53 2.06 -10.82 16.65
C LYS A 53 0.59 -11.18 16.90
N ARG A 54 -0.35 -10.38 16.39
CA ARG A 54 -1.80 -10.54 16.62
C ARG A 54 -2.52 -11.12 15.40
N LEU A 55 -1.84 -11.25 14.26
CA LEU A 55 -2.42 -11.72 13.01
C LEU A 55 -2.28 -13.24 12.88
N GLN A 56 -3.28 -13.87 12.26
CA GLN A 56 -3.19 -15.27 11.84
C GLN A 56 -2.21 -15.43 10.67
N LYS A 57 -1.62 -16.62 10.49
CA LYS A 57 -0.64 -16.90 9.42
C LYS A 57 -1.11 -16.47 8.02
N LYS A 58 -2.39 -16.72 7.70
CA LYS A 58 -3.00 -16.29 6.43
C LYS A 58 -3.04 -14.77 6.26
N GLU A 59 -3.36 -14.05 7.34
CA GLU A 59 -3.41 -12.58 7.34
C GLU A 59 -2.01 -11.97 7.25
N GLN A 60 -1.03 -12.58 7.94
CA GLN A 60 0.38 -12.19 7.84
C GLN A 60 0.88 -12.29 6.40
N MET A 61 0.59 -13.41 5.72
CA MET A 61 0.94 -13.60 4.30
C MET A 61 0.28 -12.56 3.40
N MET A 62 -1.03 -12.29 3.56
CA MET A 62 -1.70 -11.26 2.78
C MET A 62 -1.08 -9.88 2.97
N LEU A 63 -0.75 -9.53 4.22
CA LEU A 63 -0.14 -8.25 4.55
C LEU A 63 1.28 -8.13 3.94
N GLN A 64 2.08 -9.20 4.01
CA GLN A 64 3.40 -9.26 3.39
C GLN A 64 3.31 -9.13 1.87
N ASN A 65 2.44 -9.91 1.21
CA ASN A 65 2.24 -9.83 -0.24
C ASN A 65 1.79 -8.42 -0.65
N PHE A 66 0.88 -7.81 0.11
CA PHE A 66 0.43 -6.45 -0.17
C PHE A 66 1.60 -5.44 -0.17
N ILE A 67 2.49 -5.54 0.81
CA ILE A 67 3.65 -4.67 0.97
C ILE A 67 4.71 -4.94 -0.12
N MET A 68 5.02 -6.22 -0.36
CA MET A 68 6.05 -6.62 -1.34
C MET A 68 5.67 -6.25 -2.77
N GLU A 69 4.39 -6.39 -3.12
CA GLU A 69 3.88 -6.03 -4.45
C GLU A 69 3.73 -4.50 -4.62
N GLY A 70 3.96 -3.71 -3.58
CA GLY A 70 3.95 -2.25 -3.65
C GLY A 70 2.55 -1.66 -3.87
N HIS A 71 1.50 -2.33 -3.39
CA HIS A 71 0.13 -1.87 -3.56
C HIS A 71 -0.15 -0.59 -2.78
N LYS A 72 -1.00 0.26 -3.36
CA LYS A 72 -1.36 1.56 -2.78
C LYS A 72 -2.64 1.45 -1.95
N VAL A 73 -2.72 2.28 -0.90
CA VAL A 73 -3.97 2.48 -0.15
C VAL A 73 -5.06 3.01 -1.09
N GLY A 74 -6.26 2.46 -0.99
CA GLY A 74 -7.39 2.79 -1.87
C GLY A 74 -7.41 2.04 -3.21
N SER A 75 -6.40 1.23 -3.51
CA SER A 75 -6.43 0.32 -4.67
C SER A 75 -7.54 -0.75 -4.55
N LYS A 76 -7.90 -1.38 -5.68
CA LYS A 76 -8.84 -2.51 -5.69
C LYS A 76 -8.40 -3.62 -4.73
N ILE A 77 -7.10 -3.90 -4.70
CA ILE A 77 -6.50 -4.92 -3.85
C ILE A 77 -6.63 -4.52 -2.37
N PHE A 78 -6.33 -3.26 -2.04
CA PHE A 78 -6.54 -2.72 -0.70
C PHE A 78 -8.00 -2.85 -0.26
N ASN A 79 -8.96 -2.48 -1.10
CA ASN A 79 -10.38 -2.52 -0.74
C ASN A 79 -10.88 -3.94 -0.46
N ASN A 80 -10.30 -4.92 -1.15
CA ASN A 80 -10.60 -6.35 -0.97
C ASN A 80 -9.95 -6.96 0.29
N LEU A 81 -9.02 -6.27 0.96
CA LEU A 81 -8.41 -6.78 2.17
C LEU A 81 -9.41 -6.86 3.34
N PRO A 82 -9.21 -7.79 4.28
CA PRO A 82 -9.86 -7.78 5.58
C PRO A 82 -9.71 -6.44 6.29
N LYS A 83 -10.70 -6.08 7.11
CA LYS A 83 -10.72 -4.80 7.83
C LYS A 83 -9.46 -4.56 8.66
N ASN A 84 -9.03 -5.57 9.42
CA ASN A 84 -7.85 -5.48 10.29
C ASN A 84 -6.59 -5.16 9.47
N LEU A 85 -6.43 -5.77 8.29
CA LEU A 85 -5.30 -5.49 7.41
C LEU A 85 -5.36 -4.09 6.81
N LYS A 86 -6.55 -3.63 6.40
CA LYS A 86 -6.76 -2.25 5.92
C LYS A 86 -6.37 -1.23 7.00
N GLU A 87 -6.74 -1.49 8.24
CA GLU A 87 -6.41 -0.64 9.38
C GLU A 87 -4.89 -0.55 9.59
N ILE A 88 -4.20 -1.70 9.67
CA ILE A 88 -2.74 -1.78 9.85
C ILE A 88 -2.00 -1.01 8.76
N ILE A 89 -2.35 -1.25 7.49
CA ILE A 89 -1.74 -0.58 6.34
C ILE A 89 -1.99 0.93 6.41
N THR A 90 -3.21 1.34 6.78
CA THR A 90 -3.56 2.77 6.91
C THR A 90 -2.72 3.43 8.00
N ILE A 91 -2.56 2.80 9.17
CA ILE A 91 -1.75 3.29 10.28
C ILE A 91 -0.28 3.42 9.88
N MET A 92 0.29 2.41 9.21
CA MET A 92 1.67 2.47 8.69
C MET A 92 1.88 3.66 7.74
N ASN A 93 0.92 3.90 6.84
CA ASN A 93 1.00 5.00 5.89
C ASN A 93 0.88 6.37 6.60
N ILE A 94 -0.02 6.51 7.57
CA ILE A 94 -0.13 7.72 8.40
C ILE A 94 1.20 8.03 9.09
N GLU A 95 1.84 7.02 9.67
CA GLU A 95 3.12 7.22 10.37
C GLU A 95 4.24 7.65 9.42
N SER A 96 4.24 7.10 8.19
CA SER A 96 5.16 7.52 7.13
C SER A 96 4.97 8.98 6.75
N LEU A 97 3.71 9.44 6.66
CA LEU A 97 3.39 10.85 6.40
C LEU A 97 3.85 11.77 7.53
N LYS A 98 3.83 11.33 8.79
CA LYS A 98 4.36 12.12 9.92
C LYS A 98 5.86 12.33 9.78
N VAL A 99 6.62 11.29 9.44
CA VAL A 99 8.07 11.39 9.19
C VAL A 99 8.35 12.32 8.02
N LEU A 100 7.59 12.19 6.92
CA LEU A 100 7.72 13.08 5.76
C LEU A 100 7.39 14.53 6.11
N MET A 101 6.36 14.78 6.93
CA MET A 101 5.96 16.12 7.35
C MET A 101 7.09 16.83 8.12
N LYS A 102 7.72 16.12 9.07
CA LYS A 102 8.83 16.63 9.87
C LYS A 102 10.02 17.06 9.00
N ASN A 103 10.30 16.28 7.95
CA ASN A 103 11.50 16.44 7.13
C ASN A 103 11.28 17.31 5.86
N THR A 104 10.03 17.59 5.49
CA THR A 104 9.69 18.40 4.31
C THR A 104 9.75 19.88 4.63
N LYS A 105 10.58 20.65 3.91
CA LYS A 105 10.64 22.12 4.03
C LYS A 105 9.66 22.84 3.11
N ASN A 106 9.39 22.29 1.93
CA ASN A 106 8.56 22.93 0.91
C ASN A 106 7.07 23.03 1.36
N PRO A 107 6.46 24.22 1.34
CA PRO A 107 5.11 24.44 1.87
C PRO A 107 4.01 23.74 1.05
N ILE A 108 4.13 23.70 -0.28
CA ILE A 108 3.17 23.01 -1.16
C ILE A 108 3.20 21.51 -0.87
N LYS A 109 4.41 20.94 -0.74
CA LYS A 109 4.56 19.53 -0.35
C LYS A 109 4.01 19.26 1.05
N LYS A 110 4.22 20.16 2.01
CA LYS A 110 3.58 20.05 3.34
C LYS A 110 2.06 20.03 3.23
N LEU A 111 1.45 20.90 2.43
CA LEU A 111 0.00 20.92 2.26
C LEU A 111 -0.51 19.60 1.66
N TYR A 112 0.17 19.08 0.65
CA TYR A 112 -0.13 17.77 0.09
C TYR A 112 -0.07 16.66 1.16
N ILE A 113 1.01 16.61 1.96
CA ILE A 113 1.14 15.64 3.05
C ILE A 113 0.03 15.82 4.10
N LYS A 114 -0.36 17.06 4.44
CA LYS A 114 -1.46 17.34 5.36
C LYS A 114 -2.78 16.78 4.82
N PHE A 115 -3.06 17.03 3.55
CA PHE A 115 -4.25 16.51 2.89
C PHE A 115 -4.26 14.98 2.86
N SER A 116 -3.15 14.35 2.45
CA SER A 116 -3.01 12.88 2.48
C SER A 116 -3.19 12.32 3.90
N ASN A 117 -2.66 12.99 4.91
CA ASN A 117 -2.83 12.56 6.29
C ASN A 117 -4.30 12.69 6.72
N TRP A 118 -4.97 13.77 6.34
CA TRP A 118 -6.39 13.96 6.61
C TRP A 118 -7.27 12.89 5.94
N THR A 119 -7.03 12.56 4.67
CA THR A 119 -7.80 11.53 3.96
C THR A 119 -7.59 10.15 4.56
N LEU A 120 -6.37 9.80 4.94
CA LEU A 120 -6.08 8.52 5.62
C LEU A 120 -6.70 8.45 7.02
N ASN A 121 -6.70 9.55 7.78
CA ASN A 121 -7.38 9.59 9.07
C ASN A 121 -8.91 9.46 8.92
N LYS A 122 -9.49 10.05 7.86
CA LYS A 122 -10.91 9.87 7.53
C LYS A 122 -11.22 8.42 7.16
N LEU A 123 -10.34 7.78 6.37
CA LEU A 123 -10.45 6.37 6.04
C LEU A 123 -10.38 5.49 7.30
N LEU A 124 -9.42 5.74 8.19
CA LEU A 124 -9.26 4.99 9.45
C LEU A 124 -10.53 5.07 10.31
N LYS A 125 -11.07 6.28 10.53
CA LYS A 125 -12.34 6.48 11.25
C LYS A 125 -13.52 5.75 10.58
N SER A 126 -13.55 5.72 9.25
CA SER A 126 -14.58 4.99 8.51
C SER A 126 -14.45 3.48 8.70
N LEU A 127 -13.23 2.96 8.83
CA LEU A 127 -13.00 1.55 9.12
C LEU A 127 -13.54 1.23 10.50
N ASP A 128 -13.26 2.02 11.53
CA ASP A 128 -13.75 1.80 12.90
C ASP A 128 -15.28 1.75 12.98
N ASN A 129 -15.95 2.73 12.37
CA ASN A 129 -17.42 2.87 12.38
C ASN A 129 -18.18 1.73 11.71
N SER A 130 -17.51 0.91 10.87
CA SER A 130 -18.16 -0.24 10.23
C SER A 130 -18.57 -1.34 11.24
N ASN A 131 -17.90 -1.45 12.39
CA ASN A 131 -18.28 -2.41 13.45
C ASN A 131 -19.63 -2.05 14.10
N ILE A 132 -19.94 -0.76 14.21
CA ILE A 132 -21.16 -0.28 14.89
C ILE A 132 -22.40 -0.56 14.03
N ASN A 133 -22.28 -0.37 12.70
CA ASN A 133 -23.42 -0.53 11.79
C ASN A 133 -23.74 -2.00 11.44
N GLN A 134 -22.77 -2.91 11.45
CA GLN A 134 -23.03 -4.34 11.26
C GLN A 134 -23.81 -4.93 12.45
N ASN A 135 -23.44 -4.58 13.68
CA ASN A 135 -24.16 -5.02 14.89
C ASN A 135 -25.61 -4.49 14.93
N LYS A 136 -25.85 -3.24 14.50
CA LYS A 136 -27.22 -2.68 14.41
C LYS A 136 -28.09 -3.41 13.38
N LYS A 137 -27.54 -3.85 12.24
CA LYS A 137 -28.31 -4.60 11.23
C LYS A 137 -28.65 -6.02 11.70
N MET A 138 -27.74 -6.68 12.42
CA MET A 138 -27.97 -8.02 12.97
C MET A 138 -29.03 -8.02 14.07
N SER A 139 -29.02 -7.01 14.95
CA SER A 139 -30.07 -6.79 15.97
C SER A 139 -31.47 -6.61 15.36
N LYS A 140 -31.62 -5.85 14.27
CA LYS A 140 -32.91 -5.67 13.58
C LYS A 140 -33.43 -6.93 12.87
N LYS A 141 -32.53 -7.81 12.40
CA LYS A 141 -32.92 -9.07 11.74
C LYS A 141 -33.48 -10.08 12.75
N ASN A 142 -32.86 -10.18 13.93
CA ASN A 142 -33.34 -11.06 15.02
C ASN A 142 -34.71 -10.63 15.57
N ILE A 143 -35.01 -9.32 15.61
CA ILE A 143 -36.32 -8.81 16.04
C ILE A 143 -37.44 -9.15 15.03
N LYS A 144 -37.13 -9.23 13.73
CA LYS A 144 -38.10 -9.65 12.71
C LYS A 144 -38.38 -11.15 12.75
N GLU A 145 -37.35 -11.99 12.95
CA GLU A 145 -37.53 -13.45 13.00
C GLU A 145 -38.29 -13.92 14.25
N GLN A 146 -38.17 -13.22 15.39
CA GLN A 146 -38.98 -13.51 16.58
C GLN A 146 -40.46 -13.14 16.41
N LYS A 147 -40.79 -12.12 15.61
CA LYS A 147 -42.20 -11.75 15.34
C LYS A 147 -42.93 -12.70 14.39
N THR A 148 -42.21 -13.48 13.58
CA THR A 148 -42.79 -14.47 12.66
C THR A 148 -42.96 -15.87 13.27
N LYS A 149 -42.32 -16.18 14.40
CA LYS A 149 -42.48 -17.48 15.09
C LYS A 149 -43.55 -17.49 16.17
N ASN A 150 -44.07 -16.32 16.57
CA ASN A 150 -45.12 -16.17 17.57
C ASN A 150 -46.51 -15.87 16.94
N LYS A 151 -46.76 -16.34 15.72
CA LYS A 151 -48.06 -16.20 15.06
C LYS A 151 -48.55 -17.54 14.56
#